data_AF-G9A3G2-F1
#
_entry.id   AF-G9A3G2-F1
#
_cell.length_a   1.000
_cell.length_b   1.000
_cell.length_c   1.000
_cell.angle_alpha   90.00
_cell.angle_beta   90.00
_cell.angle_gamma   90.00
#
_symmetry.space_group_name_H-M   'P 1'
#
loop_
_entity.id
_entity.type
_entity.pdbx_description
1 polymer ?
#
loop_
_entity_poly.entity_id
_entity_poly.type
_entity_poly.pdbx_seq_one_letter_code
_entity_poly.pdbx_strand_id
1 'polypeptide(L)'
;MRVGKPDSTVAKRLLSYADLADQSPEEIPEGGIVDISASDRELITVMRQYFAAKSELEGLKKHLEAARQAAGEAIGVFYDPRQNVEHAADLQRSHRLKGEMASLMKRAEAWGRTALADDRHDRSEAEPEEWQSFEKRADSFFGT
;
A
#
# COMPACT_ATOMS: atom_id res chain seq x y z
N MET A 1 27.71 -13.27 -1.19
CA MET A 1 26.41 -12.65 -0.86
C MET A 1 25.93 -11.87 -2.08
N ARG A 2 24.90 -12.36 -2.81
CA ARG A 2 24.29 -11.61 -3.91
C ARG A 2 23.02 -10.94 -3.38
N VAL A 3 23.01 -9.61 -3.38
CA VAL A 3 21.82 -8.81 -3.12
C VAL A 3 20.86 -9.03 -4.30
N GLY A 4 19.71 -9.65 -4.04
CA GLY A 4 18.66 -9.81 -5.03
C GLY A 4 18.17 -8.42 -5.48
N LYS A 5 18.24 -8.14 -6.78
CA LYS A 5 17.65 -6.92 -7.34
C LYS A 5 16.15 -6.92 -7.07
N PRO A 6 15.54 -5.77 -6.74
CA PRO A 6 14.10 -5.69 -6.53
C PRO A 6 13.36 -6.06 -7.82
N ASP A 7 12.28 -6.81 -7.64
CA ASP A 7 11.45 -7.36 -8.71
C ASP A 7 10.94 -6.23 -9.62
N SER A 8 11.38 -6.24 -10.87
CA SER A 8 11.26 -5.14 -11.84
C SER A 8 9.79 -4.75 -12.11
N THR A 9 8.87 -5.66 -11.87
CA THR A 9 7.44 -5.53 -12.18
C THR A 9 6.72 -4.58 -11.22
N VAL A 10 7.08 -4.58 -9.94
CA VAL A 10 6.45 -3.70 -8.94
C VAL A 10 6.93 -2.26 -9.12
N ALA A 11 8.22 -2.06 -9.40
CA ALA A 11 8.77 -0.74 -9.71
C ALA A 11 8.16 -0.14 -10.99
N LYS A 12 7.92 -0.96 -12.02
CA LYS A 12 7.25 -0.54 -13.26
C LYS A 12 5.78 -0.14 -13.04
N ARG A 13 5.05 -0.88 -12.19
CA ARG A 13 3.65 -0.53 -11.86
C ARG A 13 3.54 0.72 -10.99
N LEU A 14 4.49 0.95 -10.08
CA LEU A 14 4.50 2.16 -9.24
C LEU A 14 4.86 3.42 -10.03
N LEU A 15 5.77 3.36 -11.01
CA LEU A 15 6.04 4.50 -11.90
C LEU A 15 4.82 4.84 -12.77
N SER A 16 4.11 3.84 -13.29
CA SER A 16 2.92 4.05 -14.13
C SER A 16 1.78 4.79 -13.40
N TYR A 17 1.64 4.62 -12.08
CA TYR A 17 0.61 5.33 -11.30
C TYR A 17 0.98 6.78 -10.99
N ALA A 18 2.28 7.10 -10.93
CA ALA A 18 2.75 8.46 -10.69
C ALA A 18 2.59 9.35 -11.93
N ASP A 19 2.81 8.81 -13.13
CA ASP A 19 2.68 9.54 -14.40
C ASP A 19 1.22 9.89 -14.76
N LEU A 20 0.24 9.16 -14.21
CA LEU A 20 -1.19 9.41 -14.41
C LEU A 20 -1.74 10.56 -13.53
N ALA A 21 -1.02 10.99 -12.50
CA ALA A 21 -1.50 12.01 -11.57
C ALA A 21 -1.22 13.46 -12.03
N ASP A 22 -0.44 13.63 -13.10
CA ASP A 22 0.06 14.94 -13.56
C ASP A 22 -0.53 15.38 -14.92
N GLN A 23 -1.37 14.56 -15.57
CA GLN A 23 -1.96 14.89 -16.87
C GLN A 23 -3.32 15.57 -16.71
N SER A 24 -3.41 16.83 -17.17
CA SER A 24 -4.64 17.60 -17.34
C SER A 24 -5.60 16.94 -18.34
N PRO A 25 -6.93 17.21 -18.26
CA PRO A 25 -7.92 16.40 -18.96
C PRO A 25 -8.04 16.84 -20.43
N GLU A 26 -7.26 16.22 -21.30
CA GLU A 26 -7.59 16.17 -22.73
C GLU A 26 -7.87 14.73 -23.15
N GLU A 27 -9.11 14.56 -23.62
CA GLU A 27 -9.72 13.46 -24.35
C GLU A 27 -8.92 12.15 -24.48
N ILE A 28 -9.23 11.20 -23.60
CA ILE A 28 -8.78 9.80 -23.71
C ILE A 28 -9.79 9.06 -24.61
N PRO A 29 -9.35 8.44 -25.73
CA PRO A 29 -10.22 7.60 -26.53
C PRO A 29 -10.67 6.38 -25.71
N GLU A 30 -11.98 6.12 -25.72
CA GLU A 30 -12.62 5.00 -25.04
C GLU A 30 -11.96 3.67 -25.42
N GLY A 31 -11.26 3.04 -24.47
CA GLY A 31 -10.56 1.79 -24.77
C GLY A 31 -9.67 1.29 -23.64
N GLY A 32 -10.29 0.98 -22.49
CA GLY A 32 -9.63 0.31 -21.37
C GLY A 32 -10.05 0.89 -20.04
N ILE A 33 -11.33 0.76 -19.68
CA ILE A 33 -11.71 0.83 -18.26
C ILE A 33 -10.92 -0.30 -17.60
N VAL A 34 -9.82 0.05 -16.92
CA VAL A 34 -9.17 -0.89 -16.00
C VAL A 34 -10.27 -1.25 -15.01
N ASP A 35 -10.84 -2.45 -15.16
CA ASP A 35 -11.89 -2.90 -14.27
C ASP A 35 -11.28 -3.05 -12.88
N ILE A 36 -11.39 -1.99 -12.08
CA ILE A 36 -10.87 -1.95 -10.72
C ILE A 36 -11.70 -2.96 -9.95
N SER A 37 -11.12 -4.14 -9.73
CA SER A 37 -11.77 -5.22 -8.99
C SER A 37 -12.26 -4.70 -7.64
N ALA A 38 -13.31 -5.30 -7.08
CA ALA A 38 -13.78 -4.94 -5.74
C ALA A 38 -12.63 -4.98 -4.71
N SER A 39 -11.71 -5.93 -4.89
CA SER A 39 -10.47 -6.08 -4.15
C SER A 39 -9.59 -4.82 -4.25
N ASP A 40 -9.31 -4.34 -5.45
CA ASP A 40 -8.50 -3.13 -5.67
C ASP A 40 -9.16 -1.88 -5.07
N ARG A 41 -10.50 -1.77 -5.14
CA ARG A 41 -11.25 -0.65 -4.52
C ARG A 41 -11.11 -0.63 -3.00
N GLU A 42 -11.11 -1.82 -2.36
CA GLU A 42 -10.87 -1.93 -0.92
C GLU A 42 -9.44 -1.49 -0.55
N LEU A 43 -8.43 -1.94 -1.31
CA LEU A 43 -7.05 -1.53 -1.08
C LEU A 43 -6.90 0.00 -1.23
N ILE A 44 -7.46 0.59 -2.29
CA ILE A 44 -7.43 2.04 -2.51
C ILE A 44 -8.05 2.76 -1.31
N THR A 45 -9.17 2.25 -0.79
CA THR A 45 -9.84 2.83 0.40
C THR A 45 -8.94 2.77 1.64
N VAL A 46 -8.33 1.60 1.91
CA VAL A 46 -7.40 1.41 3.03
C VAL A 46 -6.20 2.35 2.91
N MET A 47 -5.60 2.46 1.73
CA MET A 47 -4.44 3.33 1.51
C MET A 47 -4.79 4.81 1.68
N ARG A 48 -5.96 5.26 1.20
CA ARG A 48 -6.45 6.63 1.42
C ARG A 48 -6.59 6.94 2.91
N GLN A 49 -7.21 6.03 3.67
CA GLN A 49 -7.36 6.18 5.12
C GLN A 49 -6.00 6.22 5.83
N TYR A 50 -5.05 5.38 5.41
CA TYR A 50 -3.71 5.34 5.99
C TYR A 50 -2.96 6.66 5.78
N PHE A 51 -3.01 7.22 4.57
CA PHE A 51 -2.34 8.49 4.28
C PHE A 51 -3.02 9.68 4.98
N ALA A 52 -4.34 9.66 5.12
CA ALA A 52 -5.06 10.66 5.91
C ALA A 52 -4.63 10.61 7.39
N ALA A 53 -4.64 9.42 8.00
CA ALA A 53 -4.20 9.22 9.39
C ALA A 53 -2.73 9.61 9.58
N LYS A 54 -1.86 9.31 8.61
CA LYS A 54 -0.44 9.70 8.62
C LYS A 54 -0.28 11.22 8.56
N SER A 55 -1.00 11.90 7.67
CA SER A 55 -0.96 13.36 7.54
C SER A 55 -1.40 14.03 8.84
N GLU A 56 -2.49 13.55 9.43
CA GLU A 56 -3.00 14.05 10.70
C GLU A 56 -2.01 13.83 11.86
N LEU A 57 -1.41 12.64 11.95
CA LEU A 57 -0.40 12.33 12.96
C LEU A 57 0.83 13.24 12.84
N GLU A 58 1.31 13.51 11.63
CA GLU A 58 2.42 14.44 11.41
C GLU A 58 2.04 15.88 11.76
N GLY A 59 0.79 16.29 11.51
CA GLY A 59 0.24 17.57 11.98
C GLY A 59 0.27 17.69 13.50
N LEU A 60 -0.25 16.68 14.20
CA LEU A 60 -0.26 16.64 15.67
C LEU A 60 1.15 16.66 16.26
N LYS A 61 2.10 15.90 15.69
CA LYS A 61 3.49 15.91 16.15
C LYS A 61 4.11 17.30 16.08
N LYS A 62 3.91 18.01 14.96
CA LYS A 62 4.42 19.37 14.78
C LYS A 62 3.78 20.34 15.77
N HIS A 63 2.47 20.26 15.95
CA HIS A 63 1.74 21.09 16.91
C HIS A 63 2.23 20.87 18.34
N LEU A 64 2.29 19.60 18.78
CA LEU A 64 2.72 19.23 20.12
C LEU A 64 4.17 19.62 20.39
N GLU A 65 5.07 19.43 19.43
CA GLU A 65 6.46 19.84 19.60
C GLU A 65 6.61 21.37 19.66
N ALA A 66 5.85 22.11 18.85
CA ALA A 66 5.84 23.57 18.93
C ALA A 66 5.30 24.06 20.29
N ALA A 67 4.22 23.45 20.80
CA ALA A 67 3.66 23.77 22.10
C ALA A 67 4.64 23.45 23.24
N ARG A 68 5.31 22.30 23.19
CA ARG A 68 6.35 21.94 24.16
C ARG A 68 7.48 22.97 24.21
N GLN A 69 7.97 23.37 23.03
CA GLN A 69 9.06 24.35 22.93
C GLN A 69 8.63 25.72 23.46
N ALA A 70 7.39 26.13 23.18
CA ALA A 70 6.82 27.37 23.71
C ALA A 70 6.66 27.34 25.24
N ALA A 71 6.29 26.19 25.80
CA ALA A 71 6.18 25.98 27.24
C ALA A 71 7.55 25.83 27.94
N GLY A 72 8.62 25.52 27.18
CA GLY A 72 9.94 25.24 27.73
C GLY A 72 10.00 23.94 28.55
N GLU A 73 9.02 23.05 28.38
CA GLU A 73 8.89 21.86 29.21
C GLU A 73 9.82 20.72 28.76
N ALA A 74 10.25 19.95 29.76
CA ALA A 74 10.97 18.70 29.51
C ALA A 74 10.06 17.69 28.79
N ILE A 75 10.62 16.96 27.82
CA ILE A 75 9.90 15.98 27.00
C ILE A 75 9.10 14.99 27.87
N GLY A 76 9.69 14.48 28.95
CA GLY A 76 9.03 13.50 29.82
C GLY A 76 7.78 14.02 30.54
N VAL A 77 7.73 15.31 30.84
CA VAL A 77 6.59 15.95 31.52
C VAL A 77 5.51 16.30 30.49
N PHE A 78 5.92 16.95 29.40
CA PHE A 78 4.98 17.43 28.38
C PHE A 78 4.21 16.29 27.70
N TYR A 79 4.87 15.15 27.43
CA TYR A 79 4.26 14.01 26.75
C TYR A 79 3.60 13.00 27.72
N ASP A 80 3.53 13.28 29.03
CA ASP A 80 2.69 12.51 29.95
C ASP A 80 1.27 13.11 29.98
N PRO A 81 0.24 12.42 29.44
CA PRO A 81 -1.13 12.93 29.43
C PRO A 81 -1.71 13.19 30.83
N ARG A 82 -1.13 12.60 31.88
CA ARG A 82 -1.55 12.84 33.27
C ARG A 82 -1.01 14.16 33.82
N GLN A 83 0.11 14.63 33.29
CA GLN A 83 0.77 15.86 33.72
C GLN A 83 0.44 17.03 32.78
N ASN A 84 0.11 16.75 31.52
CA ASN A 84 -0.26 17.74 30.52
C ASN A 84 -1.74 17.58 30.11
N VAL A 85 -2.64 18.08 30.97
CA VAL A 85 -4.10 17.98 30.77
C VAL A 85 -4.55 18.78 29.53
N GLU A 86 -3.86 19.89 29.23
CA GLU A 86 -4.15 20.75 28.06
C GLU A 86 -4.00 19.97 26.75
N HIS A 87 -2.90 19.25 26.58
CA HIS A 87 -2.62 18.47 25.36
C HIS A 87 -2.96 16.98 25.48
N ALA A 88 -3.56 16.53 26.58
CA ALA A 88 -3.88 15.12 26.82
C ALA A 88 -4.73 14.49 25.69
N ALA A 89 -5.72 15.24 25.18
CA ALA A 89 -6.57 14.79 24.09
C ALA A 89 -5.79 14.55 22.79
N ASP A 90 -4.87 15.46 22.44
CA ASP A 90 -4.04 15.36 21.26
C ASP A 90 -3.00 14.25 21.39
N LEU A 91 -2.43 14.06 22.58
CA LEU A 91 -1.55 12.94 22.90
C LEU A 91 -2.27 11.60 22.71
N GLN A 92 -3.48 11.47 23.26
CA GLN A 92 -4.31 10.27 23.11
C GLN A 92 -4.70 10.04 21.64
N ARG A 93 -5.05 11.10 20.91
CA ARG A 93 -5.35 11.05 19.47
C ARG A 93 -4.15 10.56 18.67
N SER A 94 -2.96 11.07 18.96
CA SER A 94 -1.72 10.62 18.31
C SER A 94 -1.45 9.13 18.54
N HIS A 95 -1.71 8.63 19.75
CA HIS A 95 -1.58 7.21 20.08
C HIS A 95 -2.60 6.36 19.31
N ARG A 96 -3.85 6.81 19.27
CA ARG A 96 -4.93 6.15 18.51
C ARG A 96 -4.61 6.06 17.02
N LEU A 97 -4.18 7.16 16.41
CA LEU A 97 -3.81 7.20 14.99
C LEU A 97 -2.71 6.20 14.64
N LYS A 98 -1.69 6.03 15.50
CA LYS A 98 -0.65 5.01 15.32
C LYS A 98 -1.25 3.60 15.30
N GLY A 99 -2.21 3.31 16.18
CA GLY A 99 -2.93 2.03 16.21
C GLY A 99 -3.81 1.81 14.99
N GLU A 100 -4.51 2.85 14.53
CA GLU A 100 -5.31 2.82 13.30
C GLU A 100 -4.43 2.55 12.07
N MET A 101 -3.32 3.26 11.94
CA MET A 101 -2.33 3.04 10.87
C MET A 101 -1.79 1.60 10.87
N ALA A 102 -1.47 1.04 12.03
CA ALA A 102 -1.03 -0.35 12.14
C ALA A 102 -2.12 -1.36 11.71
N SER A 103 -3.38 -1.07 12.04
CA SER A 103 -4.52 -1.91 11.66
C SER A 103 -4.80 -1.85 10.17
N LEU A 104 -4.70 -0.66 9.57
CA LEU A 104 -4.82 -0.44 8.13
C LEU A 104 -3.72 -1.17 7.36
N MET A 105 -2.46 -1.10 7.84
CA MET A 105 -1.36 -1.82 7.20
C MET A 105 -1.57 -3.34 7.24
N LYS A 106 -2.01 -3.89 8.38
CA LYS A 106 -2.36 -5.33 8.47
C LYS A 106 -3.45 -5.73 7.47
N ARG A 107 -4.45 -4.87 7.28
CA ARG A 107 -5.51 -5.11 6.29
C ARG A 107 -4.99 -5.06 4.85
N ALA A 108 -4.11 -4.11 4.54
CA ALA A 108 -3.46 -4.02 3.24
C ALA A 108 -2.53 -5.23 2.96
N GLU A 109 -1.81 -5.71 3.97
CA GLU A 109 -0.99 -6.92 3.85
C GLU A 109 -1.84 -8.17 3.60
N ALA A 110 -2.99 -8.29 4.27
CA ALA A 110 -3.92 -9.40 4.06
C ALA A 110 -4.44 -9.41 2.62
N TRP A 111 -4.75 -8.22 2.08
CA TRP A 111 -5.12 -8.05 0.67
C TRP A 111 -4.00 -8.51 -0.28
N GLY A 112 -2.76 -8.13 -0.02
CA GLY A 112 -1.62 -8.56 -0.85
C GLY A 112 -1.46 -10.09 -0.89
N ARG A 113 -1.78 -10.79 0.21
CA ARG A 113 -1.72 -12.25 0.28
C ARG A 113 -2.86 -12.92 -0.49
N THR A 114 -4.07 -12.36 -0.45
CA THR A 114 -5.22 -12.90 -1.19
C THR A 114 -5.07 -12.67 -2.69
N ALA A 115 -4.65 -11.46 -3.11
CA ALA A 115 -4.38 -11.17 -4.52
C ALA A 115 -3.29 -12.09 -5.12
N LEU A 116 -2.24 -12.40 -4.34
CA LEU A 116 -1.21 -13.38 -4.74
C LEU A 116 -1.69 -14.83 -4.73
N ALA A 117 -2.75 -15.17 -3.99
CA ALA A 117 -3.37 -16.49 -4.05
C ALA A 117 -4.23 -16.63 -5.31
N ASP A 118 -5.00 -15.58 -5.65
CA ASP A 118 -5.83 -15.54 -6.85
C ASP A 118 -4.98 -15.58 -8.14
N ASP A 119 -3.89 -14.80 -8.23
CA ASP A 119 -2.94 -14.84 -9.37
C ASP A 119 -2.30 -16.22 -9.57
N ARG A 120 -2.06 -16.95 -8.47
CA ARG A 120 -1.58 -18.34 -8.55
C ARG A 120 -2.66 -19.30 -9.01
N HIS A 121 -3.92 -19.07 -8.66
CA HIS A 121 -5.02 -19.93 -9.07
C HIS A 121 -5.33 -19.77 -10.57
N ASP A 122 -5.34 -18.53 -11.06
CA ASP A 122 -5.49 -18.20 -12.49
C ASP A 122 -4.39 -18.83 -13.35
N ARG A 123 -3.12 -18.75 -12.90
CA ARG A 123 -1.99 -19.41 -13.57
C ARG A 123 -2.03 -20.95 -13.50
N SER A 124 -2.68 -21.53 -12.50
CA SER A 124 -2.76 -22.98 -12.32
C SER A 124 -3.86 -23.62 -13.17
N GLU A 125 -4.89 -22.87 -13.56
CA GLU A 125 -5.93 -23.34 -14.49
C GLU A 125 -5.55 -23.15 -15.97
N ALA A 126 -4.59 -22.25 -16.27
CA ALA A 126 -4.26 -21.89 -17.65
C ALA A 126 -3.22 -22.79 -18.35
N GLU A 127 -2.44 -23.65 -17.69
CA GLU A 127 -1.30 -24.32 -18.36
C GLU A 127 -0.92 -25.69 -17.76
N PRO A 128 -1.64 -26.77 -18.12
CA PRO A 128 -0.95 -28.05 -18.30
C PRO A 128 -1.16 -28.66 -19.69
N GLU A 129 -2.29 -28.40 -20.36
CA GLU A 129 -2.63 -29.12 -21.60
C GLU A 129 -1.97 -28.54 -22.85
N GLU A 130 -1.75 -27.22 -22.90
CA GLU A 130 -1.12 -26.55 -24.05
C GLU A 130 0.39 -26.80 -24.11
N TRP A 131 1.12 -26.70 -22.97
CA TRP A 131 2.52 -27.14 -22.91
C TRP A 131 2.69 -28.62 -23.23
N GLN A 132 1.83 -29.52 -22.71
CA GLN A 132 1.88 -30.95 -23.03
C GLN A 132 1.61 -31.23 -24.51
N SER A 133 0.72 -30.46 -25.13
CA SER A 133 0.42 -30.55 -26.57
C SER A 133 1.56 -29.99 -27.44
N PHE A 134 2.19 -28.90 -27.00
CA PHE A 134 3.38 -28.33 -27.64
C PHE A 134 4.57 -29.29 -27.56
N GLU A 135 4.80 -29.92 -26.40
CA GLU A 135 5.90 -30.85 -26.17
C GLU A 135 5.73 -32.14 -26.99
N LYS A 136 4.52 -32.71 -27.06
CA LYS A 136 4.20 -33.82 -27.97
C LYS A 136 4.40 -33.45 -29.44
N ARG A 137 4.08 -32.21 -29.83
CA ARG A 137 4.25 -31.72 -31.19
C ARG A 137 5.71 -31.48 -31.53
N ALA A 138 6.51 -31.03 -30.57
CA ALA A 138 7.96 -30.85 -30.70
C ALA A 138 8.70 -32.19 -30.77
N ASP A 139 8.33 -33.18 -29.94
CA ASP A 139 8.90 -34.54 -30.00
C ASP A 139 8.59 -35.22 -31.35
N SER A 140 7.41 -34.96 -31.93
CA SER A 140 7.07 -35.43 -33.28
C SER A 140 7.90 -34.77 -34.39
N PHE A 141 8.48 -33.59 -34.13
CA PHE A 141 9.29 -32.82 -35.08
C PHE A 141 10.80 -33.05 -34.91
N PHE A 142 11.26 -33.42 -33.70
CA PHE A 142 12.69 -33.51 -33.36
C PHE A 142 13.14 -34.88 -32.79
N GLY A 143 12.24 -35.86 -32.62
CA GLY A 143 12.55 -37.18 -32.04
C GLY A 143 12.91 -38.26 -33.08
N THR A 144 14.21 -38.61 -33.13
CA THR A 144 14.92 -39.76 -33.78
C THR A 144 14.52 -40.21 -35.18
#